data_AF-A0A2K3KGM9-F1
#
_entry.id   AF-A0A2K3KGM9-F1
#
_cell.length_a   1.000
_cell.length_b   1.000
_cell.length_c   1.000
_cell.angle_alpha   90.00
_cell.angle_beta   90.00
_cell.angle_gamma   90.00
#
_symmetry.space_group_name_H-M   'P 1'
#
loop_
_entity.id
_entity.type
_entity.pdbx_description
1 polymer ?
#
loop_
_entity_poly.entity_id
_entity_poly.type
_entity_poly.pdbx_seq_one_letter_code
_entity_poly.pdbx_strand_id
1 'polypeptide(L)' 'MKVTSHVGHPNLLHIRGRCQDNNEIITVYDFVPNGSLDKWLFGAGVLPWTR' A
#
# COMPACT_ATOMS: atom_id res chain seq x y z
N MET A 1 14.20 6.03 11.29
CA MET A 1 13.10 5.10 11.65
C MET A 1 13.43 3.72 11.11
N LYS A 2 13.77 2.74 11.96
CA LYS A 2 13.89 1.33 11.56
C LYS A 2 12.49 0.73 11.61
N VAL A 3 11.84 0.58 10.47
CA VAL A 3 10.61 -0.22 10.36
C VAL A 3 11.05 -1.68 10.41
N THR A 4 10.70 -2.37 11.49
CA THR A 4 10.88 -3.82 11.62
C THR A 4 9.97 -4.49 10.60
N SER A 5 10.56 -5.09 9.57
CA SER A 5 9.92 -5.81 8.45
C SER A 5 9.13 -7.07 8.85
N HIS A 6 8.83 -7.24 10.15
CA HIS A 6 8.29 -8.46 10.73
C HIS A 6 6.86 -8.30 11.31
N VAL A 7 6.14 -7.25 10.93
CA VAL A 7 4.72 -7.12 11.28
C VAL A 7 3.87 -7.62 10.11
N GLY A 8 3.62 -8.93 10.07
CA GLY A 8 2.63 -9.53 9.18
C GLY A 8 1.25 -9.51 9.83
N HIS A 9 0.36 -8.61 9.41
CA HIS A 9 -1.02 -8.57 9.86
C HIS A 9 -1.96 -8.54 8.64
N PRO A 10 -3.14 -9.18 8.68
CA PRO A 10 -4.08 -9.21 7.54
C PRO A 10 -4.47 -7.82 7.00
N ASN A 11 -4.44 -6.79 7.86
CA ASN A 11 -4.81 -5.42 7.51
C ASN A 11 -3.59 -4.50 7.26
N LEU A 12 -2.38 -5.04 7.23
CA LEU A 12 -1.17 -4.28 6.92
C LEU A 12 -0.58 -4.74 5.59
N LEU A 13 -0.17 -3.77 4.77
CA LEU A 13 0.45 -4.05 3.49
C LEU A 13 1.76 -4.81 3.69
N HIS A 14 1.86 -5.98 3.06
CA HIS A 14 3.07 -6.80 3.14
C HIS A 14 4.15 -6.25 2.19
N ILE A 15 5.15 -5.59 2.78
CA ILE A 15 6.32 -5.10 2.04
C ILE A 15 7.35 -6.23 1.91
N ARG A 16 7.66 -6.62 0.68
CA ARG A 16 8.67 -7.65 0.36
C ARG A 16 10.08 -7.12 0.43
N GLY A 17 10.28 -5.86 0.07
CA GLY A 17 11.59 -5.23 0.08
C GLY A 17 11.54 -3.77 -0.30
N ARG A 18 12.66 -3.09 -0.11
CA ARG A 18 12.87 -1.71 -0.50
C ARG A 18 14.26 -1.56 -1.11
N CYS A 19 14.34 -0.87 -2.22
CA CYS A 19 15.58 -0.41 -2.82
C CYS A 19 15.65 1.11 -2.70
N GLN A 20 16.84 1.64 -2.42
CA GLN A 20 17.11 3.06 -2.47
C GLN A 20 18.40 3.26 -3.26
N ASP A 21 18.29 3.96 -4.37
CA ASP A 21 19.41 4.31 -5.24
C ASP A 21 19.19 5.71 -5.81
N ASN A 22 20.26 6.49 -5.98
CA ASN A 22 20.22 7.82 -6.61
C ASN A 22 19.05 8.73 -6.20
N ASN A 23 18.73 8.77 -4.91
CA ASN A 23 17.63 9.56 -4.32
C ASN A 23 16.21 9.09 -4.69
N GLU A 24 16.08 7.94 -5.32
CA GLU A 24 14.83 7.25 -5.58
C GLU A 24 14.61 6.14 -4.55
N ILE A 25 13.34 5.89 -4.23
CA ILE A 25 12.94 4.84 -3.31
C ILE A 25 11.92 3.95 -4.01
N ILE A 26 12.29 2.69 -4.21
CA ILE A 26 11.42 1.67 -4.79
C ILE A 26 10.99 0.74 -3.67
N THR A 27 9.68 0.57 -3.49
CA THR A 27 9.12 -0.38 -2.51
C THR A 27 8.39 -1.50 -3.25
N VAL A 28 8.77 -2.74 -3.00
CA VAL A 28 8.12 -3.92 -3.54
C VAL A 28 7.15 -4.47 -2.50
N TYR A 29 5.87 -4.60 -2.85
CA TYR A 29 4.81 -5.09 -1.97
C TYR A 29 3.82 -5.98 -2.73
N ASP A 30 3.02 -6.76 -2.01
CA ASP A 30 2.02 -7.65 -2.62
C ASP A 30 0.90 -6.85 -3.31
N PHE A 31 0.49 -7.28 -4.50
CA PHE A 31 -0.55 -6.58 -5.26
C PHE A 31 -1.89 -6.56 -4.52
N VAL A 32 -2.45 -5.34 -4.36
CA VAL A 32 -3.76 -5.12 -3.75
C VAL A 32 -4.77 -4.76 -4.85
N PRO A 33 -5.71 -5.64 -5.21
CA PRO A 33 -6.58 -5.46 -6.37
C PRO A 33 -7.54 -4.28 -6.24
N ASN A 34 -7.96 -3.94 -5.00
CA ASN A 34 -8.88 -2.83 -4.74
C ASN A 34 -8.20 -1.45 -4.77
N GLY A 35 -6.87 -1.44 -4.95
CA GLY A 35 -6.09 -0.21 -4.94
C GLY A 35 -6.12 0.52 -3.59
N SER A 36 -5.76 1.80 -3.64
CA SER A 36 -5.69 2.67 -2.48
C SER A 36 -7.01 3.40 -2.23
N LEU A 37 -7.24 3.79 -0.97
CA LEU A 37 -8.47 4.43 -0.54
C LEU A 37 -8.66 5.83 -1.17
N ASP A 38 -7.59 6.54 -1.49
CA ASP A 38 -7.64 7.87 -2.12
C ASP A 38 -8.40 7.86 -3.46
N LYS A 39 -8.35 6.75 -4.21
CA LYS A 39 -9.09 6.59 -5.46
C LYS A 39 -10.59 6.69 -5.27
N TRP A 40 -11.06 6.30 -4.10
CA TRP A 40 -12.48 6.30 -3.75
C TRP A 40 -12.89 7.56 -2.98
N LEU A 41 -11.98 8.13 -2.19
CA LEU A 41 -12.26 9.37 -1.43
C LEU A 41 -12.17 10.63 -2.29
N PHE A 42 -11.22 10.67 -3.23
CA PHE A 42 -10.91 11.86 -4.03
C PHE A 42 -11.05 11.64 -5.54
N GLY A 43 -11.34 10.41 -5.98
CA GLY A 43 -11.77 10.11 -7.35
C GLY A 43 -13.29 10.15 -7.50
N ALA A 44 -13.80 9.99 -8.73
CA ALA A 44 -15.24 9.89 -9.03
C ALA A 44 -15.86 8.52 -8.64
N GLY A 45 -15.25 7.80 -7.70
CA GLY A 45 -15.67 6.46 -7.30
C GLY A 45 -16.67 6.49 -6.16
N VAL A 46 -17.79 5.79 -6.30
CA VAL A 46 -18.70 5.49 -5.17
C VAL A 46 -18.14 4.25 -4.45
N LEU A 47 -18.02 4.30 -3.12
CA LEU A 47 -17.54 3.16 -2.34
C LEU A 47 -18.50 1.97 -2.54
N PRO A 48 -18.00 0.77 -2.89
CA PRO A 48 -18.86 -0.36 -3.26
C PRO A 48 -19.79 -0.88 -2.15
N TRP A 49 -19.61 -0.41 -0.91
CA TRP A 49 -20.44 -0.75 0.26
C TRP A 49 -21.47 0.33 0.63
N THR A 50 -21.68 1.36 -0.18
CA THR A 50 -22.71 2.40 0.07
C THR A 50 -24.13 1.99 -0.34
N ARG A 51 -24.46 0.69 -0.28
CA ARG A 51 -25.83 0.20 -0.48
C ARG A 51 -26.51 -0.12 0.85
#